data_AF-A0A7X1FU52-F1
#
_entry.id   AF-A0A7X1FU52-F1
#
_cell.length_a   1.000
_cell.length_b   1.000
_cell.length_c   1.000
_cell.angle_alpha   90.00
_cell.angle_beta   90.00
_cell.angle_gamma   90.00
#
_symmetry.space_group_name_H-M   'P 1'
#
loop_
_entity.id
_entity.type
_entity.pdbx_description
1 polymer ?
#
loop_
_entity_poly.entity_id
_entity_poly.type
_entity_poly.pdbx_seq_one_letter_code
_entity_poly.pdbx_strand_id
1 'polypeptide(L)' 'MYLCICNAIKTAEFRACARACHGGAEAVYARLGKTTQCGQCLDEAEEILEDLRIESQLPVPAAA' A
#
# COMPACT_ATOMS: atom_id res chain seq x y z
N MET A 1 -3.63 10.66 -5.15
CA MET A 1 -4.22 10.17 -6.41
C MET A 1 -4.99 8.89 -6.14
N TYR A 2 -5.80 8.38 -7.09
CA TYR A 2 -6.34 7.02 -7.01
C TYR A 2 -5.25 6.03 -7.42
N LEU A 3 -5.07 4.98 -6.62
CA LEU A 3 -4.25 3.82 -6.97
C LEU A 3 -5.09 2.80 -7.73
N CYS A 4 -6.31 2.53 -7.27
CA CYS A 4 -7.24 1.61 -7.92
C CYS A 4 -8.52 2.34 -8.34
N ILE A 5 -8.73 2.47 -9.65
CA ILE A 5 -9.95 3.11 -10.19
C ILE A 5 -11.17 2.20 -9.98
N CYS A 6 -11.05 0.89 -10.23
CA CYS A 6 -12.18 -0.04 -10.10
C CYS A 6 -12.78 -0.08 -8.69
N ASN A 7 -11.94 -0.01 -7.66
CA ASN A 7 -12.35 -0.07 -6.26
C ASN A 7 -12.42 1.32 -5.58
N ALA A 8 -12.11 2.39 -6.32
CA ALA A 8 -11.98 3.76 -5.81
C ALA A 8 -11.05 3.86 -4.59
N ILE A 9 -9.89 3.18 -4.61
CA ILE A 9 -8.90 3.22 -3.54
C ILE A 9 -7.88 4.31 -3.82
N LYS A 10 -7.71 5.24 -2.86
CA LYS A 10 -6.70 6.30 -2.95
C LYS A 10 -5.34 5.78 -2.48
N THR A 11 -4.26 6.27 -3.09
CA THR A 11 -2.89 5.91 -2.69
C THR A 11 -2.65 6.15 -1.19
N ALA A 12 -3.19 7.25 -0.64
CA ALA A 12 -3.06 7.56 0.78
C ALA A 12 -3.79 6.56 1.69
N GLU A 13 -4.97 6.09 1.29
CA GLU A 13 -5.74 5.08 2.02
C GLU A 13 -5.01 3.72 1.98
N PHE A 14 -4.50 3.34 0.80
CA PHE A 14 -3.69 2.15 0.65
C PHE A 14 -2.44 2.20 1.53
N ARG A 15 -1.66 3.30 1.48
CA ARG A 15 -0.47 3.49 2.32
C ARG A 15 -0.79 3.44 3.82
N ALA A 16 -1.89 4.04 4.25
CA ALA A 16 -2.31 4.01 5.65
C ALA A 16 -2.64 2.59 6.12
N CYS A 17 -3.38 1.82 5.31
CA CYS A 17 -3.71 0.42 5.60
C CYS A 17 -2.46 -0.48 5.57
N ALA A 18 -1.61 -0.30 4.57
CA ALA A 18 -0.39 -1.07 4.36
C ALA A 18 0.58 -1.01 5.56
N ARG A 19 0.70 0.14 6.23
CA ARG A 19 1.55 0.28 7.43
C ARG A 19 1.15 -0.64 8.58
N ALA A 20 -0.11 -1.08 8.62
CA ALA A 20 -0.64 -1.99 9.65
C ALA A 20 -0.96 -3.39 9.12
N CYS A 21 -0.60 -3.67 7.86
CA CYS A 21 -0.89 -4.93 7.17
C CYS A 21 0.41 -5.66 6.86
N HIS A 22 0.41 -6.98 7.02
CA HIS A 22 1.52 -7.84 6.64
C HIS A 22 1.14 -8.58 5.36
N GLY A 23 2.11 -8.78 4.45
CA GLY A 23 1.90 -9.45 3.17
C GLY A 23 2.04 -8.52 1.97
N GLY A 24 1.51 -8.95 0.83
CA GLY A 24 1.49 -8.22 -0.44
C GLY A 24 0.24 -7.38 -0.65
N ALA A 25 0.11 -6.78 -1.83
CA ALA A 25 -0.95 -5.85 -2.19
C ALA A 25 -2.34 -6.46 -2.00
N GLU A 26 -2.54 -7.73 -2.40
CA GLU A 26 -3.83 -8.41 -2.24
C GLU A 26 -4.26 -8.56 -0.77
N ALA A 27 -3.31 -8.73 0.16
CA ALA A 27 -3.62 -8.77 1.60
C ALA A 27 -4.11 -7.40 2.10
N VAL A 28 -3.53 -6.30 1.59
CA VAL A 28 -3.99 -4.94 1.89
C VAL A 28 -5.38 -4.68 1.32
N TYR A 29 -5.66 -5.16 0.10
CA TYR A 29 -7.00 -5.07 -0.51
C TYR A 29 -8.02 -5.82 0.35
N ALA A 30 -7.71 -7.04 0.75
CA ALA A 30 -8.57 -7.83 1.62
C ALA A 30 -8.82 -7.12 2.96
N ARG A 31 -7.80 -6.47 3.53
CA ARG A 31 -7.93 -5.67 4.77
C ARG A 31 -8.82 -4.44 4.59
N LEU A 32 -8.83 -3.84 3.40
CA LEU A 32 -9.75 -2.76 3.01
C LEU A 32 -11.17 -3.28 2.66
N GLY A 33 -11.43 -4.58 2.79
CA GLY A 33 -12.71 -5.20 2.46
C GLY A 33 -12.98 -5.25 0.96
N LYS A 34 -11.92 -5.31 0.13
CA LYS A 34 -12.00 -5.34 -1.32
C LYS A 34 -11.28 -6.56 -1.88
N THR A 35 -11.74 -7.07 -3.01
CA THR A 35 -10.97 -7.97 -3.87
C THR A 35 -10.42 -7.19 -5.06
N THR A 36 -9.34 -7.68 -5.64
CA THR A 36 -8.80 -7.16 -6.89
C THR A 36 -9.81 -7.36 -8.02
N GLN A 37 -10.00 -6.33 -8.86
CA GLN A 37 -10.94 -6.38 -10.00
C GLN A 37 -10.19 -6.66 -11.30
N CYS A 38 -9.66 -5.62 -11.96
CA CYS A 38 -8.87 -5.80 -13.19
C CYS A 38 -7.38 -6.12 -12.95
N GLY A 39 -6.90 -5.99 -11.71
CA GLY A 39 -5.51 -6.25 -11.31
C GLY A 39 -4.46 -5.25 -11.83
N GLN A 40 -4.83 -4.29 -12.69
CA GLN A 40 -3.88 -3.40 -13.38
C GLN A 40 -3.05 -2.50 -12.45
N CYS A 41 -3.52 -2.27 -11.23
CA CYS A 41 -2.83 -1.46 -10.23
C CYS A 41 -1.94 -2.27 -9.27
N LEU A 42 -1.86 -3.61 -9.42
CA LEU A 42 -1.15 -4.46 -8.47
C LEU A 42 0.36 -4.20 -8.46
N ASP A 43 0.96 -4.00 -9.62
CA ASP A 43 2.40 -3.73 -9.70
C ASP A 43 2.77 -2.43 -8.96
N GLU A 44 2.04 -1.33 -9.22
CA GLU A 44 2.20 -0.06 -8.49
C GLU A 44 1.90 -0.22 -6.98
N ALA A 45 0.92 -1.05 -6.63
CA ALA A 45 0.59 -1.33 -5.23
C ALA A 45 1.73 -2.08 -4.51
N GLU A 46 2.39 -3.04 -5.18
CA GLU A 46 3.57 -3.74 -4.64
C GLU A 46 4.79 -2.81 -4.54
N GLU A 47 5.03 -1.95 -5.53
CA GLU A 47 6.08 -0.92 -5.46
C GLU A 47 5.89 -0.01 -4.24
N ILE A 48 4.65 0.42 -3.96
CA ILE A 48 4.35 1.19 -2.75
C ILE A 48 4.67 0.39 -1.48
N LEU A 49 4.43 -0.92 -1.47
CA LEU A 49 4.75 -1.75 -0.30
C LEU A 49 6.26 -1.87 -0.10
N GLU A 50 7.02 -2.04 -1.18
CA GLU A 50 8.48 -2.03 -1.14
C GLU A 50 9.01 -0.70 -0.59
N ASP A 51 8.52 0.43 -1.12
CA ASP A 51 8.85 1.77 -0.61
C ASP A 51 8.59 1.89 0.89
N LEU A 52 7.42 1.46 1.36
CA LEU A 52 7.06 1.51 2.78
C LEU A 52 7.97 0.63 3.65
N ARG A 53 8.39 -0.53 3.14
CA ARG A 53 9.33 -1.42 3.84
C ARG A 53 10.71 -0.78 3.93
N ILE A 54 11.17 -0.14 2.86
CA ILE A 54 12.43 0.61 2.85
C ILE A 54 12.34 1.78 3.83
N GLU A 55 11.28 2.59 3.76
CA GLU A 55 11.01 3.71 4.67
C GLU A 55 11.05 3.27 6.14
N SER A 56 10.47 2.09 6.46
CA SER A 56 10.45 1.56 7.83
C SER A 56 11.82 1.12 8.37
N GLN A 57 12.79 0.89 7.48
CA GLN A 57 14.16 0.47 7.81
C GLN A 57 15.14 1.64 7.87
N LEU A 58 14.76 2.82 7.35
CA LEU A 58 15.62 3.99 7.39
C LEU A 58 15.84 4.45 8.84
N PRO A 59 17.08 4.81 9.21
CA PRO A 59 17.36 5.31 10.55
C PRO A 59 16.58 6.59 10.79
N VAL A 60 15.87 6.65 11.92
CA VAL A 60 15.20 7.88 12.34
C VAL A 60 16.31 8.93 12.54
N PRO A 61 16.28 10.07 11.81
CA PRO A 61 17.28 11.10 12.01
C PRO A 61 17.25 11.49 13.48
N ALA A 62 18.42 11.44 14.13
CA ALA A 62 18.55 11.82 15.53
C ALA A 62 18.00 13.24 15.67
N ALA A 63 16.96 13.40 16.49
CA ALA A 63 16.37 14.69 16.78
C ALA A 63 17.48 15.62 17.31
N ALA A 64 17.68 16.76 16.63
CA ALA A 64 18.61 17.81 17.02
C ALA A 64 18.01 18.72 18.09
#